data_AF-A0AAW2EV60-F1
#
_entry.id   AF-A0AAW2EV60-F1
#
_cell.length_a   1.000
_cell.length_b   1.000
_cell.length_c   1.000
_cell.angle_alpha   90.00
_cell.angle_beta   90.00
_cell.angle_gamma   90.00
#
_symmetry.space_group_name_H-M   'P 1'
#
loop_
_entity.id
_entity.type
_entity.pdbx_description
1 polymer ?
#
loop_
_entity_poly.entity_id
_entity_poly.type
_entity_poly.pdbx_seq_one_letter_code
_entity_poly.pdbx_strand_id
1 'polypeptide(L)'
;MCKFNENIIYRLPKKKTINVKHLNMRCKADRAKLNGWDCWECKQYYENLSLPEEELQRRKNQCSRHRSKYKRPDTPEGFWDPEFPETMSNTYREN
;
A
#
# COMPACT_ATOMS: atom_id res chain seq x y z
N MET A 1 23.59 -30.68 -18.00
CA MET A 1 22.41 -30.13 -18.72
C MET A 1 21.15 -30.73 -18.11
N CYS A 2 20.53 -30.05 -17.15
CA CYS A 2 19.28 -30.51 -16.56
C CYS A 2 18.12 -29.95 -17.40
N LYS A 3 17.43 -30.82 -18.13
CA LYS A 3 16.25 -30.47 -18.91
C LYS A 3 15.10 -30.18 -17.94
N PHE A 4 14.65 -28.92 -17.88
CA PHE A 4 13.46 -28.55 -17.12
C PHE A 4 12.23 -29.03 -17.89
N ASN A 5 11.42 -29.83 -17.20
CA ASN A 5 10.22 -30.46 -17.74
C ASN A 5 9.10 -29.42 -17.88
N GLU A 6 8.64 -29.20 -19.11
CA GLU A 6 7.55 -28.30 -19.46
C GLU A 6 6.22 -29.02 -19.29
N ASN A 7 5.63 -29.01 -18.08
CA ASN A 7 4.19 -29.21 -17.88
C ASN A 7 3.81 -29.09 -16.39
N ILE A 8 3.73 -27.85 -15.88
CA ILE A 8 2.91 -27.58 -14.69
C ILE A 8 2.01 -26.40 -15.04
N ILE A 9 0.78 -26.72 -15.45
CA ILE A 9 -0.28 -25.73 -15.61
C ILE A 9 -0.64 -25.24 -14.19
N TYR A 10 -0.03 -24.12 -13.78
CA TYR A 10 -0.33 -23.49 -12.49
C TYR A 10 -1.72 -22.86 -12.56
N ARG A 11 -2.75 -23.64 -12.21
CA ARG A 11 -4.12 -23.15 -12.03
C ARG A 11 -4.13 -22.17 -10.86
N LEU A 12 -4.08 -20.87 -11.15
CA LEU A 12 -4.16 -19.85 -10.11
C LEU A 12 -5.51 -19.97 -9.38
N PRO A 13 -5.50 -20.06 -8.03
CA PRO A 13 -6.72 -20.20 -7.26
C PRO A 13 -7.56 -18.93 -7.38
N LYS A 14 -8.84 -19.10 -7.74
CA LYS A 14 -9.83 -18.00 -7.81
C LYS A 14 -9.87 -17.25 -6.47
N LYS A 15 -9.75 -15.92 -6.53
CA LYS A 15 -9.66 -15.03 -5.35
C LYS A 15 -10.95 -15.14 -4.54
N LYS A 16 -10.85 -15.70 -3.32
CA LYS A 16 -11.94 -15.70 -2.35
C LYS A 16 -12.13 -14.28 -1.83
N THR A 17 -13.38 -13.82 -1.71
CA THR A 17 -13.71 -12.57 -1.01
C THR A 17 -13.30 -12.71 0.45
N ILE A 18 -12.17 -12.13 0.81
CA ILE A 18 -11.62 -12.27 2.16
C ILE A 18 -12.38 -11.31 3.06
N ASN A 19 -13.02 -11.83 4.11
CA ASN A 19 -13.65 -10.99 5.10
C ASN A 19 -12.56 -10.22 5.87
N VAL A 20 -12.23 -9.04 5.35
CA VAL A 20 -11.14 -8.20 5.85
C VAL A 20 -11.34 -7.87 7.32
N LYS A 21 -12.58 -7.77 7.83
CA LYS A 21 -12.91 -7.32 9.19
C LYS A 21 -12.18 -8.12 10.27
N HIS A 22 -11.94 -9.41 10.07
CA HIS A 22 -11.32 -10.30 11.07
C HIS A 22 -9.81 -10.51 10.91
N LEU A 23 -9.14 -9.85 9.96
CA LEU A 23 -7.69 -10.02 9.77
C LEU A 23 -6.89 -9.27 10.85
N ASN A 24 -5.98 -9.98 11.53
CA ASN A 24 -5.02 -9.37 12.44
C ASN A 24 -3.82 -8.83 11.65
N MET A 25 -3.73 -7.50 11.51
CA MET A 25 -2.64 -6.85 10.76
C MET A 25 -1.26 -7.01 11.39
N ARG A 26 -1.15 -7.43 12.65
CA ARG A 26 0.13 -7.74 13.31
C ARG A 26 0.66 -9.11 12.86
N CYS A 27 -0.22 -10.03 12.47
CA CYS A 27 0.12 -11.37 12.01
C CYS A 27 0.57 -11.38 10.53
N LYS A 28 1.72 -11.98 10.24
CA LYS A 28 2.28 -12.08 8.87
C LYS A 28 1.35 -12.86 7.94
N ALA A 29 0.81 -13.99 8.40
CA ALA A 29 -0.06 -14.85 7.61
C ALA A 29 -1.38 -14.15 7.23
N ASP A 30 -1.95 -13.35 8.13
CA ASP A 30 -3.16 -12.58 7.86
C ASP A 30 -2.90 -11.41 6.93
N ARG A 31 -1.77 -10.69 7.12
CA ARG A 31 -1.37 -9.61 6.23
C ARG A 31 -1.12 -10.11 4.79
N ALA A 32 -0.56 -11.31 4.65
CA ALA A 32 -0.30 -11.94 3.36
C ALA A 32 -1.57 -12.25 2.55
N LYS A 33 -2.73 -12.34 3.21
CA LYS A 33 -4.03 -12.54 2.56
C LYS A 33 -4.52 -11.29 1.83
N LEU A 34 -4.12 -10.09 2.26
CA LEU A 34 -4.55 -8.84 1.63
C LEU A 34 -3.91 -8.65 0.25
N ASN A 35 -4.65 -8.07 -0.70
CA ASN A 35 -4.07 -7.67 -1.97
C ASN A 35 -3.07 -6.52 -1.75
N GLY A 36 -1.90 -6.63 -2.39
CA GLY A 36 -0.97 -5.51 -2.46
C GLY A 36 -1.50 -4.42 -3.39
N TRP A 37 -1.23 -3.16 -3.07
CA TRP A 37 -1.46 -2.00 -3.94
C TRP A 37 -0.14 -1.32 -4.30
N ASP A 38 -0.19 -0.41 -5.25
CA ASP A 38 0.94 0.38 -5.74
C ASP A 38 0.84 1.85 -5.32
N CYS A 39 1.87 2.33 -4.62
CA CYS A 39 2.11 3.77 -4.51
C CYS A 39 2.66 4.32 -5.84
N TRP A 40 2.81 5.65 -5.95
CA TRP A 40 3.33 6.26 -7.17
C TRP A 40 4.70 5.68 -7.57
N GLU A 41 5.59 5.42 -6.61
CA GLU A 41 6.94 4.91 -6.87
C GLU A 41 6.90 3.47 -7.36
N CYS A 42 6.08 2.65 -6.71
CA CYS A 42 5.87 1.27 -7.14
C CYS A 42 5.28 1.21 -8.55
N LYS A 43 4.34 2.11 -8.87
CA LYS A 43 3.73 2.17 -10.19
C LYS A 43 4.79 2.46 -11.26
N GLN A 44 5.62 3.48 -11.06
CA GLN A 44 6.75 3.79 -11.95
C GLN A 44 7.72 2.61 -12.12
N TYR A 45 8.07 1.94 -11.02
CA TYR A 45 8.93 0.75 -11.06
C TYR A 45 8.34 -0.38 -11.91
N TYR A 46 7.04 -0.66 -11.76
CA TYR A 46 6.38 -1.74 -12.51
C TYR A 46 6.13 -1.40 -13.97
N GLU A 47 5.88 -0.13 -14.30
CA GLU A 47 5.77 0.34 -15.69
C GLU A 47 7.07 0.09 -16.47
N ASN A 48 8.22 0.34 -15.84
CA ASN A 48 9.54 0.11 -16.46
C ASN A 48 9.89 -1.37 -16.68
N LEU A 49 9.17 -2.30 -16.05
CA LEU A 49 9.45 -3.74 -16.13
C LEU A 49 8.75 -4.43 -17.30
N SER A 50 7.80 -3.76 -17.98
CA SER A 50 7.04 -4.30 -19.12
C SER A 50 6.53 -5.74 -18.90
N LEU A 51 6.08 -6.04 -17.67
CA LEU A 51 5.57 -7.36 -17.32
C LEU A 51 4.09 -7.49 -17.72
N PRO A 52 3.64 -8.70 -18.10
CA PRO A 52 2.23 -8.96 -18.26
C PRO A 52 1.49 -8.78 -16.91
N GLU A 53 0.25 -8.32 -16.96
CA GLU A 53 -0.56 -7.95 -15.79
C GLU A 53 -0.62 -9.07 -14.71
N GLU A 54 -0.66 -10.32 -15.14
CA GLU A 54 -0.67 -11.48 -14.24
C GLU A 54 0.62 -11.58 -13.41
N GLU A 55 1.78 -11.51 -14.06
CA GLU A 55 3.08 -11.59 -13.39
C GLU A 55 3.34 -10.34 -12.56
N LEU A 56 2.88 -9.18 -13.04
CA LEU A 56 2.94 -7.92 -12.33
C LEU A 56 2.15 -7.99 -11.02
N GLN A 57 0.94 -8.55 -11.02
CA GLN A 57 0.14 -8.73 -9.80
C GLN A 57 0.78 -9.75 -8.84
N ARG A 58 1.35 -10.83 -9.35
CA ARG A 58 2.08 -11.82 -8.54
C ARG A 58 3.30 -11.17 -7.87
N ARG A 59 4.08 -10.42 -8.63
CA ARG A 59 5.27 -9.71 -8.16
C ARG A 59 4.92 -8.56 -7.21
N LYS A 60 3.80 -7.86 -7.43
CA LYS A 60 3.21 -6.92 -6.46
C LYS A 60 2.94 -7.63 -5.13
N ASN A 61 2.26 -8.77 -5.15
CA ASN A 61 2.01 -9.51 -3.91
C ASN A 61 3.32 -10.04 -3.28
N GLN A 62 4.32 -10.46 -4.05
CA GLN A 62 5.56 -11.00 -3.49
C GLN A 62 6.46 -9.92 -2.87
N CYS A 63 6.65 -8.81 -3.58
CA CYS A 63 7.67 -7.81 -3.27
C CYS A 63 7.10 -6.56 -2.58
N SER A 64 5.86 -6.16 -2.91
CA SER A 64 5.28 -4.94 -2.33
C SER A 64 4.91 -5.16 -0.87
N ARG A 65 5.43 -4.29 0.00
CA ARG A 65 5.02 -4.21 1.40
C ARG A 65 3.74 -3.41 1.58
N HIS A 66 3.21 -2.79 0.53
CA HIS A 66 2.00 -1.96 0.55
C HIS A 66 0.75 -2.84 0.63
N ARG A 67 0.39 -3.16 1.88
CA ARG A 67 -0.79 -3.96 2.21
C ARG A 67 -1.51 -3.26 3.36
N SER A 68 -2.64 -2.65 3.08
CA SER A 68 -3.48 -2.00 4.07
C SER A 68 -4.90 -2.53 3.99
N LYS A 69 -5.53 -2.66 5.16
CA LYS A 69 -6.90 -3.14 5.31
C LYS A 69 -7.93 -2.04 5.01
N TYR A 70 -7.56 -0.79 5.30
CA TYR A 70 -8.43 0.38 5.21
C TYR A 70 -7.72 1.47 4.42
N LYS A 71 -8.47 2.25 3.62
CA LYS A 71 -8.00 3.52 3.09
C LYS A 71 -7.90 4.49 4.27
N ARG A 72 -6.78 5.20 4.39
CA ARG A 72 -6.66 6.29 5.35
C ARG A 72 -7.65 7.40 4.92
N PRO A 73 -8.48 7.93 5.83
CA PRO A 73 -9.30 9.09 5.51
C PRO A 73 -8.41 10.29 5.20
N ASP A 74 -8.91 11.19 4.36
CA ASP A 74 -8.22 12.44 4.08
C ASP A 74 -8.22 13.31 5.35
N THR A 75 -7.17 14.12 5.50
CA THR A 75 -7.05 15.01 6.65
C THR A 75 -8.13 16.09 6.53
N PRO A 76 -8.97 16.32 7.56
CA PRO A 76 -9.98 17.38 7.53
C PRO A 76 -9.37 18.77 7.29
N GLU A 77 -10.19 19.67 6.75
CA GLU A 77 -9.82 21.08 6.57
C GLU A 77 -9.54 21.73 7.93
N GLY A 78 -8.45 22.50 8.01
CA GLY A 78 -7.99 23.14 9.24
C GLY A 78 -7.30 22.24 10.27
N PHE A 79 -7.18 20.93 10.04
CA PHE A 79 -6.52 20.02 11.01
C PHE A 79 -5.03 20.38 11.25
N TRP A 80 -4.36 20.95 10.24
CA TRP A 80 -2.96 21.37 10.34
C TRP A 80 -2.80 22.87 10.59
N ASP A 81 -3.91 23.60 10.73
CA ASP A 81 -3.85 25.03 10.96
C ASP A 81 -3.37 25.28 12.39
N PRO A 82 -2.36 26.13 12.59
CA PRO A 82 -1.90 26.47 13.93
C PRO A 82 -3.01 27.19 14.70
N GLU A 83 -3.30 26.74 15.93
CA GLU A 83 -4.21 27.44 16.84
C GLU A 83 -3.64 28.75 17.38
N PHE A 84 -2.34 28.96 17.19
CA PHE A 84 -1.63 30.15 17.66
C PHE A 84 -1.62 31.22 16.56
N PRO A 85 -1.74 32.51 16.93
CA PRO A 85 -1.61 33.59 15.97
C PRO A 85 -0.23 33.58 15.31
N GLU A 86 -0.17 33.87 14.01
CA GLU A 86 1.07 33.88 13.20
C GLU A 86 2.13 34.87 13.73
N THR A 87 1.70 35.91 14.42
CA THR A 87 2.58 36.92 14.98
C THR A 87 2.25 37.15 16.45
N MET A 88 3.27 37.04 17.30
CA MET A 88 3.23 37.59 18.64
C MET A 88 2.96 39.10 18.51
N SER A 89 1.81 39.58 18.95
CA SER A 89 1.58 41.02 19.14
C SER A 89 2.48 41.48 20.29
N ASN A 90 3.70 41.90 19.96
CA ASN A 90 4.62 42.42 20.95
C ASN A 90 4.17 43.84 21.34
N THR A 91 3.19 43.95 22.23
CA THR A 91 2.72 45.21 22.81
C THR A 91 3.64 45.74 23.92
N TYR A 92 4.81 45.14 24.16
CA TYR A 92 5.71 45.49 25.27
C TYR A 92 6.62 46.72 25.02
N ARG A 93 6.32 47.60 24.05
CA ARG A 93 7.15 48.78 23.76
C ARG A 93 6.41 50.12 23.73
N GLU A 94 5.41 50.28 24.60
CA GLU A 94 4.85 51.59 24.92
C GLU A 94 4.79 51.76 26.44
N ASN A 95 5.95 51.98 27.07
CA ASN A 95 6.11 52.64 28.37
C ASN A 95 7.48 53.33 28.41
#